data_AF-A0A5J4TRS6-F1
#
_entry.id   AF-A0A5J4TRS6-F1
#
_cell.length_a   1.000
_cell.length_b   1.000
_cell.length_c   1.000
_cell.angle_alpha   90.00
_cell.angle_beta   90.00
_cell.angle_gamma   90.00
#
_symmetry.space_group_name_H-M   'P 1'
#
loop_
_entity.id
_entity.type
_entity.pdbx_description
1 polymer ?
#
loop_
_entity_poly.entity_id
_entity_poly.type
_entity_poly.pdbx_seq_one_letter_code
_entity_poly.pdbx_strand_id
1 'polypeptide(L)'
;MQPLVELYMQEKDSKTIMERVKDAMINTVNYTKIDEDNLCAVDIYIHKYKSIEEIDKIRQNLIDILPPNVGFVKTAHGGLHIYCNRNYQRIVSNRNVKVAITDSFDIDIFAQMNRNKIENGQETKEIIQNRVVAPNTSIREIKNNQRVTLKYEAINDWENVSHLASLKEILDKWNIDIEMSYKDSAQQQYDRIYGVQINDEGTIEQMNDELAQACVDGLKNLGIHNCYQPINMEVFLLSIFCGLYGISNESIRAEGIGNIRKFNKLSANADKNYGQIDLQD
;
A
#
# COMPACT_ATOMS: atom_id res chain seq x y z
N MET A 1 6.62 -15.78 -22.55
CA MET A 1 7.78 -16.27 -21.78
C MET A 1 8.15 -15.12 -20.85
N GLN A 2 7.81 -15.19 -19.56
CA GLN A 2 8.21 -14.15 -18.60
C GLN A 2 9.75 -14.14 -18.49
N PRO A 3 10.41 -12.97 -18.46
CA PRO A 3 11.86 -12.89 -18.33
C PRO A 3 12.35 -13.53 -17.02
N LEU A 4 13.45 -14.28 -17.08
CA LEU A 4 14.10 -14.93 -15.92
C LEU A 4 14.38 -13.97 -14.74
N VAL A 5 14.61 -12.69 -15.04
CA VAL A 5 14.85 -11.64 -14.04
C VAL A 5 13.57 -11.34 -13.24
N GLU A 6 12.41 -11.28 -13.88
CA GLU A 6 11.13 -11.05 -13.19
C GLU A 6 10.78 -12.22 -12.26
N LEU A 7 11.01 -13.46 -12.73
CA LEU A 7 10.81 -14.68 -11.95
C LEU A 7 11.71 -14.71 -10.69
N TYR A 8 12.98 -14.34 -10.83
CA TYR A 8 13.92 -14.28 -9.71
C TYR A 8 13.56 -13.20 -8.68
N MET A 9 13.12 -12.02 -9.13
CA MET A 9 12.68 -10.95 -8.24
C MET A 9 11.39 -11.34 -7.50
N GLN A 10 10.42 -11.93 -8.20
CA GLN A 10 9.19 -12.46 -7.58
C GLN A 10 9.47 -13.56 -6.55
N GLU A 11 10.45 -14.44 -6.81
CA GLU A 11 10.87 -15.47 -5.86
C GLU A 11 11.39 -14.88 -4.57
N LYS A 12 12.30 -13.91 -4.70
CA LYS A 12 12.95 -13.26 -3.56
C LYS A 12 11.93 -12.47 -2.74
N ASP A 13 11.12 -11.65 -3.39
CA ASP A 13 10.11 -10.83 -2.72
C ASP A 13 9.08 -11.70 -1.99
N SER A 14 8.59 -12.77 -2.63
CA SER A 14 7.61 -13.64 -1.99
C SER A 14 8.18 -14.42 -0.80
N LYS A 15 9.43 -14.86 -0.83
CA LYS A 15 10.08 -15.53 0.31
C LYS A 15 10.22 -14.56 1.49
N THR A 16 10.65 -13.33 1.22
CA THR A 16 10.78 -12.28 2.24
C THR A 16 9.44 -11.90 2.85
N ILE A 17 8.36 -11.80 2.06
CA ILE A 17 7.01 -11.57 2.59
C ILE A 17 6.61 -12.68 3.56
N MET A 18 6.81 -13.95 3.20
CA MET A 18 6.42 -15.08 4.03
C MET A 18 7.18 -15.15 5.36
N GLU A 19 8.48 -14.85 5.36
CA GLU A 19 9.28 -14.76 6.60
C GLU A 19 8.74 -13.68 7.55
N ARG A 20 8.47 -12.48 7.03
CA ARG A 20 7.91 -11.38 7.84
C ARG A 20 6.51 -11.69 8.36
N VAL A 21 5.70 -12.40 7.57
CA VAL A 21 4.38 -12.86 8.02
C VAL A 21 4.52 -13.80 9.21
N LYS A 22 5.43 -14.78 9.16
CA LYS A 22 5.68 -15.71 10.28
C LYS A 22 6.04 -14.96 11.56
N ASP A 23 6.92 -13.98 11.48
CA ASP A 23 7.30 -13.15 12.64
C ASP A 23 6.15 -12.28 13.18
N ALA A 24 5.18 -11.95 12.33
CA ALA A 24 4.02 -11.14 12.69
C ALA A 24 2.83 -11.95 13.25
N MET A 25 2.91 -13.28 13.27
CA MET A 25 1.79 -14.17 13.64
C MET A 25 1.81 -14.62 15.10
N ILE A 26 0.69 -14.40 15.80
CA ILE A 26 0.34 -15.08 17.06
C ILE A 26 -1.09 -15.62 16.98
N ASN A 27 -2.09 -14.73 17.10
CA ASN A 27 -3.52 -15.01 16.83
C ASN A 27 -4.07 -14.11 15.71
N THR A 28 -3.24 -13.20 15.21
CA THR A 28 -3.57 -12.22 14.18
C THR A 28 -2.35 -12.00 13.31
N VAL A 29 -2.55 -11.73 12.02
CA VAL A 29 -1.52 -11.20 11.12
C VAL A 29 -1.52 -9.68 11.27
N ASN A 30 -0.38 -9.10 11.66
CA ASN A 30 -0.23 -7.66 11.85
C ASN A 30 0.46 -7.02 10.65
N TYR A 31 -0.34 -6.45 9.75
CA TYR A 31 0.13 -5.82 8.52
C TYR A 31 1.08 -4.65 8.79
N THR A 32 0.94 -3.95 9.91
CA THR A 32 1.80 -2.84 10.30
C THR A 32 3.27 -3.26 10.53
N LYS A 33 3.51 -4.54 10.84
CA LYS A 33 4.86 -5.10 11.04
C LYS A 33 5.48 -5.65 9.75
N ILE A 34 4.72 -5.68 8.67
CA ILE A 34 5.19 -6.19 7.38
C ILE A 34 5.75 -4.98 6.64
N ASP A 35 7.08 -4.91 6.54
CA ASP A 35 7.75 -3.73 5.98
C ASP A 35 7.49 -3.50 4.48
N GLU A 36 6.90 -4.48 3.81
CA GLU A 36 6.43 -4.37 2.44
C GLU A 36 4.91 -4.41 2.47
N ASP A 37 4.27 -3.34 1.99
CA ASP A 37 2.82 -3.22 1.82
C ASP A 37 2.28 -4.20 0.75
N ASN A 38 2.95 -5.32 0.51
CA ASN A 38 2.73 -6.26 -0.58
C ASN A 38 1.89 -7.46 -0.15
N LEU A 39 1.60 -7.66 1.14
CA LEU A 39 0.61 -8.67 1.54
C LEU A 39 -0.80 -8.07 1.53
N CYS A 40 -1.76 -8.85 1.08
CA CYS A 40 -3.19 -8.52 1.12
C CYS A 40 -3.99 -9.73 1.62
N ALA A 41 -5.06 -9.48 2.38
CA ALA A 41 -6.09 -10.45 2.69
C ALA A 41 -7.39 -10.05 1.99
N VAL A 42 -7.95 -10.95 1.21
CA VAL A 42 -9.30 -10.83 0.64
C VAL A 42 -10.23 -11.65 1.53
N ASP A 43 -11.23 -11.01 2.11
CA ASP A 43 -12.27 -11.69 2.90
C ASP A 43 -13.54 -11.81 2.07
N ILE A 44 -13.98 -13.06 1.89
CA ILE A 44 -15.21 -13.42 1.21
C ILE A 44 -16.26 -13.72 2.26
N TYR A 45 -17.17 -12.77 2.43
CA TYR A 45 -18.31 -12.88 3.33
C TYR A 45 -19.49 -13.54 2.60
N ILE A 46 -19.65 -14.85 2.79
CA ILE A 46 -20.77 -15.60 2.22
C ILE A 46 -22.06 -15.31 3.02
N HIS A 47 -23.14 -14.98 2.32
CA HIS A 47 -24.39 -14.58 2.94
C HIS A 47 -25.03 -15.70 3.78
N LYS A 48 -25.38 -15.39 5.04
CA LYS A 48 -25.82 -16.35 6.06
C LYS A 48 -27.24 -16.90 5.90
N TYR A 49 -28.04 -16.39 4.95
CA TYR A 49 -29.39 -16.93 4.68
C TYR A 49 -29.36 -18.21 3.82
N LYS A 50 -28.17 -18.62 3.34
CA LYS A 50 -27.95 -19.85 2.58
C LYS A 50 -27.78 -21.06 3.49
N SER A 51 -28.05 -22.26 2.97
CA SER A 51 -27.80 -23.51 3.70
C SER A 51 -26.30 -23.76 3.87
N ILE A 52 -25.92 -24.65 4.81
CA ILE A 52 -24.51 -24.96 5.05
C ILE A 52 -23.86 -25.64 3.84
N GLU A 53 -24.63 -26.47 3.12
CA GLU A 53 -24.21 -27.12 1.88
C GLU A 53 -24.00 -26.10 0.75
N GLU A 54 -24.87 -25.09 0.65
CA GLU A 54 -24.71 -24.00 -0.32
C GLU A 54 -23.47 -23.16 -0.01
N ILE A 55 -23.23 -22.83 1.26
CA ILE A 55 -22.04 -22.09 1.70
C ILE A 55 -20.77 -22.88 1.34
N ASP A 56 -20.76 -24.18 1.63
CA ASP A 56 -19.61 -25.04 1.33
C ASP A 56 -19.39 -25.18 -0.18
N LYS A 57 -20.45 -25.28 -0.97
CA LYS A 57 -20.37 -25.30 -2.44
C LYS A 57 -19.81 -23.99 -3.01
N ILE A 58 -20.28 -22.85 -2.51
CA ILE A 58 -19.76 -21.53 -2.93
C ILE A 58 -18.27 -21.44 -2.60
N ARG A 59 -17.88 -21.79 -1.37
CA ARG A 59 -16.48 -21.76 -0.94
C ARG A 59 -15.60 -22.67 -1.81
N GLN A 60 -16.05 -23.89 -2.10
CA GLN A 60 -15.28 -24.83 -2.92
C GLN A 60 -15.14 -24.33 -4.36
N ASN A 61 -16.21 -23.82 -4.96
CA ASN A 61 -16.16 -23.23 -6.30
C ASN A 61 -15.16 -22.06 -6.38
N LEU A 62 -15.10 -21.22 -5.33
CA LEU A 62 -14.13 -20.12 -5.26
C LEU A 62 -12.70 -20.63 -5.15
N ILE A 63 -12.46 -21.71 -4.42
CA ILE A 63 -11.13 -22.32 -4.28
C ILE A 63 -10.68 -22.96 -5.59
N ASP A 64 -11.57 -23.68 -6.28
CA ASP A 64 -11.25 -24.47 -7.47
C ASP A 64 -10.81 -23.62 -8.68
N ILE A 65 -11.24 -22.37 -8.74
CA ILE A 65 -10.90 -21.43 -9.83
C ILE A 65 -9.65 -20.59 -9.53
N LEU A 66 -9.20 -20.57 -8.28
CA LEU A 66 -8.06 -19.78 -7.84
C LEU A 66 -6.75 -20.56 -7.94
N PRO A 67 -5.63 -19.86 -8.13
CA PRO A 67 -4.34 -20.52 -8.25
C PRO A 67 -3.91 -21.07 -6.87
N PRO A 68 -3.17 -22.20 -6.82
CA PRO A 68 -2.87 -22.89 -5.56
C PRO A 68 -1.85 -22.16 -4.67
N ASN A 69 -1.11 -21.22 -5.24
CA ASN A 69 -0.11 -20.38 -4.57
C ASN A 69 -0.76 -19.15 -3.90
N VAL A 70 -1.81 -19.37 -3.10
CA VAL A 70 -2.40 -18.36 -2.20
C VAL A 70 -2.62 -19.00 -0.83
N GLY A 71 -2.80 -18.20 0.22
CA GLY A 71 -3.14 -18.74 1.53
C GLY A 71 -4.63 -18.80 1.76
N PHE A 72 -5.22 -20.00 1.81
CA PHE A 72 -6.64 -20.18 2.04
C PHE A 72 -6.95 -20.43 3.52
N VAL A 73 -7.90 -19.67 4.08
CA VAL A 73 -8.37 -19.86 5.45
C VAL A 73 -9.90 -19.81 5.48
N LYS A 74 -10.52 -20.88 5.96
CA LYS A 74 -11.95 -20.91 6.25
C LYS A 74 -12.22 -20.05 7.47
N THR A 75 -13.14 -19.09 7.36
CA THR A 75 -13.49 -18.20 8.47
C THR A 75 -14.50 -18.84 9.41
N ALA A 76 -14.62 -18.29 10.63
CA ALA A 76 -15.53 -18.82 11.65
C ALA A 76 -17.02 -18.78 11.25
N HIS A 77 -17.36 -18.00 10.23
CA HIS A 77 -18.72 -17.88 9.71
C HIS A 77 -18.93 -18.65 8.40
N GLY A 78 -17.97 -19.49 7.99
CA GLY A 78 -18.06 -20.33 6.80
C GLY A 78 -17.57 -19.67 5.51
N GLY A 79 -17.20 -18.38 5.56
CA GLY A 79 -16.57 -17.64 4.48
C GLY A 79 -15.11 -18.05 4.25
N LEU A 80 -14.38 -17.22 3.51
CA LEU A 80 -13.03 -17.52 3.06
C LEU A 80 -12.12 -16.29 3.13
N HIS A 81 -11.02 -16.38 3.87
CA HIS A 81 -9.90 -15.45 3.75
C HIS A 81 -8.88 -15.99 2.74
N ILE A 82 -8.38 -15.11 1.88
CA ILE A 82 -7.35 -15.42 0.89
C ILE A 82 -6.18 -14.45 1.09
N TYR A 83 -5.04 -14.99 1.51
CA TYR A 83 -3.79 -14.26 1.63
C TYR A 83 -3.04 -14.31 0.29
N CYS A 84 -2.71 -13.15 -0.25
CA CYS A 84 -2.12 -13.01 -1.58
C CYS A 84 -1.16 -11.83 -1.65
N ASN A 85 -0.39 -11.76 -2.74
CA ASN A 85 0.49 -10.62 -3.01
C ASN A 85 -0.35 -9.46 -3.60
N ARG A 86 -0.40 -8.31 -2.94
CA ARG A 86 -1.02 -7.10 -3.49
C ARG A 86 -0.38 -6.69 -4.82
N ASN A 87 0.93 -6.91 -4.98
CA ASN A 87 1.70 -6.60 -6.18
C ASN A 87 1.45 -5.16 -6.68
N TYR A 88 1.57 -4.20 -5.78
CA TYR A 88 1.31 -2.77 -6.04
C TYR A 88 -0.09 -2.42 -6.55
N GLN A 89 -1.04 -3.36 -6.57
CA GLN A 89 -2.44 -3.06 -6.86
C GLN A 89 -2.89 -1.96 -5.91
N ARG A 90 -3.24 -0.82 -6.48
CA ARG A 90 -3.70 0.33 -5.71
C ARG A 90 -5.08 -0.01 -5.16
N ILE A 91 -5.26 0.25 -3.87
CA ILE A 91 -6.51 0.13 -3.13
C ILE A 91 -6.62 1.36 -2.23
N VAL A 92 -7.83 1.77 -1.91
CA VAL A 92 -8.12 3.14 -1.45
C VAL A 92 -7.72 3.35 0.01
N SER A 93 -7.78 2.30 0.83
CA SER A 93 -7.49 2.38 2.26
C SER A 93 -6.92 1.06 2.82
N ASN A 94 -6.58 1.06 4.12
CA ASN A 94 -6.16 -0.15 4.81
C ASN A 94 -7.28 -1.23 4.89
N ARG A 95 -8.54 -0.80 4.82
CA ARG A 95 -9.73 -1.65 4.90
C ARG A 95 -10.75 -1.22 3.84
N ASN A 96 -10.78 -1.92 2.72
CA ASN A 96 -11.71 -1.65 1.65
C ASN A 96 -12.88 -2.63 1.80
N VAL A 97 -14.01 -2.13 2.28
CA VAL A 97 -15.19 -2.95 2.58
C VAL A 97 -16.12 -2.92 1.37
N LYS A 98 -16.71 -4.07 1.04
CA LYS A 98 -17.65 -4.27 -0.07
C LYS A 98 -17.10 -3.78 -1.40
N VAL A 99 -15.87 -4.19 -1.69
CA VAL A 99 -15.20 -3.94 -2.97
C VAL A 99 -15.98 -4.59 -4.12
N ALA A 100 -16.61 -5.73 -3.86
CA ALA A 100 -17.60 -6.33 -4.74
C ALA A 100 -18.76 -6.90 -3.92
N ILE A 101 -19.97 -6.80 -4.47
CA ILE A 101 -21.20 -7.35 -3.90
C ILE A 101 -21.80 -8.27 -4.96
N THR A 102 -22.08 -9.50 -4.58
CA THR A 102 -22.75 -10.48 -5.45
C THR A 102 -24.03 -10.98 -4.78
N ASP A 103 -24.85 -11.74 -5.50
CA ASP A 103 -26.05 -12.36 -4.93
C ASP A 103 -25.74 -13.40 -3.81
N SER A 104 -24.47 -13.80 -3.68
CA SER A 104 -24.06 -14.91 -2.82
C SER A 104 -23.03 -14.55 -1.76
N PHE A 105 -22.20 -13.56 -2.02
CA PHE A 105 -21.13 -13.13 -1.12
C PHE A 105 -20.70 -11.69 -1.40
N ASP A 106 -20.16 -11.05 -0.37
CA ASP A 106 -19.47 -9.77 -0.44
C ASP A 106 -17.95 -9.99 -0.38
N ILE A 107 -17.19 -9.07 -0.96
CA ILE A 107 -15.72 -9.08 -0.93
C ILE A 107 -15.20 -7.85 -0.19
N ASP A 108 -14.42 -8.08 0.86
CA ASP A 108 -13.61 -7.07 1.54
C ASP A 108 -12.12 -7.30 1.24
N ILE A 109 -11.33 -6.23 1.17
CA ILE A 109 -9.89 -6.27 0.90
C ILE A 109 -9.14 -5.50 1.99
N PHE A 110 -8.23 -6.19 2.67
CA PHE A 110 -7.41 -5.70 3.77
C PHE A 110 -5.92 -5.70 3.40
N ALA A 111 -5.26 -4.55 3.53
CA ALA A 111 -3.80 -4.43 3.38
C ALA A 111 -3.27 -3.23 4.19
N GLN A 112 -1.95 -3.07 4.28
CA GLN A 112 -1.37 -1.81 4.77
C GLN A 112 -1.18 -0.85 3.60
N MET A 113 -1.81 0.31 3.63
CA MET A 113 -1.63 1.41 2.67
C MET A 113 -1.04 2.66 3.33
N ASN A 114 -1.57 3.04 4.49
CA ASN A 114 -1.04 4.15 5.30
C ASN A 114 -0.63 3.59 6.66
N ARG A 115 0.65 3.71 7.03
CA ARG A 115 1.14 3.27 8.36
C ARG A 115 0.69 4.17 9.47
N ASN A 116 0.50 5.45 9.18
CA ASN A 116 0.13 6.43 10.16
C ASN A 116 -1.27 6.99 9.88
N LYS A 117 -1.87 7.56 10.91
CA LYS A 117 -3.18 8.17 10.85
C LYS A 117 -3.12 9.46 10.06
N ILE A 118 -4.17 9.72 9.28
CA ILE A 118 -4.34 10.97 8.55
C ILE A 118 -5.41 11.78 9.28
N GLU A 119 -5.07 12.99 9.71
CA GLU A 119 -5.99 13.96 10.28
C GLU A 119 -5.85 15.27 9.51
N ASN A 120 -6.98 15.82 9.02
CA ASN A 120 -7.01 17.04 8.20
C ASN A 120 -6.03 17.02 7.00
N GLY A 121 -5.91 15.87 6.34
CA GLY A 121 -5.01 15.69 5.19
C GLY A 121 -3.53 15.50 5.54
N GLN A 122 -3.14 15.61 6.83
CA GLN A 122 -1.76 15.43 7.27
C GLN A 122 -1.55 14.10 7.98
N GLU A 123 -0.41 13.48 7.71
CA GLU A 123 0.03 12.26 8.39
C GLU A 123 0.51 12.58 9.81
N THR A 124 -0.08 11.93 10.82
CA THR A 124 0.29 12.11 12.22
C THR A 124 1.39 11.11 12.61
N LYS A 125 1.89 11.19 13.86
CA LYS A 125 2.81 10.18 14.39
C LYS A 125 2.10 8.92 14.92
N GLU A 126 0.77 8.90 14.90
CA GLU A 126 -0.03 7.79 15.41
C GLU A 126 -0.04 6.65 14.39
N ILE A 127 0.46 5.47 14.77
CA ILE A 127 0.49 4.29 13.91
C ILE A 127 -0.90 3.64 13.86
N ILE A 128 -1.45 3.44 12.67
CA ILE A 128 -2.67 2.66 12.48
C ILE A 128 -2.33 1.18 12.57
N GLN A 129 -2.87 0.52 13.59
CA GLN A 129 -2.82 -0.93 13.67
C GLN A 129 -3.80 -1.54 12.66
N ASN A 130 -3.28 -2.32 11.71
CA ASN A 130 -4.12 -3.12 10.83
C ASN A 130 -3.83 -4.61 11.04
N ARG A 131 -4.84 -5.33 11.54
CA ARG A 131 -4.73 -6.75 11.89
C ARG A 131 -5.91 -7.52 11.35
N VAL A 132 -5.64 -8.75 10.92
CA VAL A 132 -6.64 -9.77 10.55
C VAL A 132 -6.38 -11.04 11.36
N VAL A 133 -7.38 -11.89 11.52
CA VAL A 133 -7.23 -13.13 12.29
C VAL A 133 -6.33 -14.12 11.55
N ALA A 134 -5.35 -14.68 12.27
CA ALA A 134 -4.40 -15.61 11.69
C ALA A 134 -5.06 -16.98 11.37
N PRO A 135 -4.61 -17.69 10.34
CA PRO A 135 -4.90 -19.10 10.15
C PRO A 135 -4.72 -19.92 11.43
N ASN A 136 -5.50 -21.00 11.56
CA ASN A 136 -5.49 -21.93 12.69
C ASN A 136 -5.76 -21.29 14.08
N THR A 137 -6.30 -20.06 14.10
CA THR A 137 -6.68 -19.38 15.34
C THR A 137 -8.04 -19.84 15.84
N SER A 138 -8.16 -20.07 17.15
CA SER A 138 -9.42 -20.32 17.83
C SER A 138 -9.71 -19.21 18.85
N ILE A 139 -10.84 -18.53 18.70
CA ILE A 139 -11.28 -17.44 19.57
C ILE A 139 -12.49 -17.92 20.37
N ARG A 140 -12.46 -17.75 21.69
CA ARG A 140 -13.60 -18.08 22.56
C ARG A 140 -14.34 -16.81 22.90
N GLU A 141 -15.62 -16.76 22.56
CA GLU A 141 -16.48 -15.60 22.81
C GLU A 141 -17.76 -16.02 23.53
N ILE A 142 -18.40 -15.07 24.21
CA ILE A 142 -19.72 -15.27 24.81
C ILE A 142 -20.73 -14.60 23.91
N LYS A 143 -21.65 -15.38 23.33
CA LYS A 143 -22.73 -14.89 22.48
C LYS A 143 -24.05 -15.43 23.02
N ASN A 144 -25.00 -14.55 23.31
CA ASN A 144 -26.30 -14.90 23.89
C ASN A 144 -26.17 -15.79 25.16
N ASN A 145 -25.27 -15.44 26.07
CA ASN A 145 -24.93 -16.21 27.28
C ASN A 145 -24.40 -17.63 27.04
N GLN A 146 -24.06 -17.98 25.79
CA GLN A 146 -23.43 -19.25 25.46
C GLN A 146 -21.98 -19.02 25.05
N ARG A 147 -21.10 -19.94 25.46
CA ARG A 147 -19.70 -19.93 25.06
C ARG A 147 -19.60 -20.51 23.66
N VAL A 148 -19.23 -19.67 22.69
CA VAL A 148 -19.01 -20.06 21.30
C VAL A 148 -17.50 -20.06 21.03
N THR A 149 -17.02 -21.03 20.26
CA THR A 149 -15.64 -21.04 19.77
C THR A 149 -15.66 -20.76 18.28
N LEU A 150 -15.09 -19.64 17.88
CA LEU A 150 -14.87 -19.24 16.50
C LEU A 150 -13.53 -19.82 16.04
N LYS A 151 -13.53 -20.55 14.92
CA LYS A 151 -12.33 -21.17 14.37
C LYS A 151 -12.01 -20.60 13.00
N TYR A 152 -10.73 -20.33 12.78
CA TYR A 152 -10.17 -19.97 11.50
C TYR A 152 -9.27 -21.13 11.10
N GLU A 153 -9.61 -21.87 10.05
CA GLU A 153 -8.96 -23.12 9.70
C GLU A 153 -8.20 -22.95 8.39
N ALA A 154 -6.88 -23.18 8.40
CA ALA A 154 -6.11 -23.20 7.17
C ALA A 154 -6.63 -24.34 6.27
N ILE A 155 -6.91 -24.02 5.01
CA ILE A 155 -7.41 -25.00 4.03
C ILE A 155 -6.24 -25.65 3.27
N ASN A 156 -5.17 -24.88 3.01
CA ASN A 156 -3.97 -25.38 2.36
C ASN A 156 -2.72 -25.11 3.21
N ASP A 157 -1.59 -25.64 2.74
CA ASP A 157 -0.28 -25.50 3.37
C ASP A 157 0.33 -24.11 3.12
N TRP A 158 -0.44 -23.08 3.46
CA TRP A 158 -0.11 -21.69 3.18
C TRP A 158 1.22 -21.25 3.84
N GLU A 159 1.64 -21.89 4.94
CA GLU A 159 2.90 -21.62 5.64
C GLU A 159 4.14 -21.92 4.79
N ASN A 160 3.98 -22.82 3.81
CA ASN A 160 5.04 -23.23 2.88
C ASN A 160 4.75 -22.77 1.44
N VAL A 161 3.64 -22.06 1.20
CA VAL A 161 3.37 -21.43 -0.09
C VAL A 161 4.39 -20.32 -0.31
N SER A 162 5.01 -20.36 -1.49
CA SER A 162 5.87 -19.29 -2.01
C SER A 162 5.30 -18.79 -3.33
N HIS A 163 5.77 -17.62 -3.77
CA HIS A 163 5.29 -16.93 -4.96
C HIS A 163 3.80 -16.65 -4.90
N LEU A 164 3.34 -15.97 -3.85
CA LEU A 164 1.91 -15.69 -3.69
C LEU A 164 1.33 -15.06 -4.96
N ALA A 165 0.23 -15.60 -5.46
CA ALA A 165 -0.49 -15.07 -6.61
C ALA A 165 -0.89 -13.61 -6.36
N SER A 166 -0.95 -12.83 -7.43
CA SER A 166 -1.25 -11.41 -7.29
C SER A 166 -2.74 -11.17 -7.02
N LEU A 167 -3.07 -10.09 -6.31
CA LEU A 167 -4.45 -9.66 -6.09
C LEU A 167 -5.17 -9.46 -7.43
N LYS A 168 -4.47 -8.86 -8.41
CA LYS A 168 -4.98 -8.69 -9.77
C LYS A 168 -5.37 -10.03 -10.40
N GLU A 169 -4.49 -11.03 -10.33
CA GLU A 169 -4.75 -12.36 -10.88
C GLU A 169 -5.98 -13.01 -10.23
N ILE A 170 -6.15 -12.89 -8.91
CA ILE A 170 -7.34 -13.40 -8.20
C ILE A 170 -8.62 -12.72 -8.69
N LEU A 171 -8.60 -11.39 -8.82
CA LEU A 171 -9.75 -10.61 -9.26
C LEU A 171 -10.10 -10.86 -10.73
N ASP A 172 -9.10 -10.97 -11.60
CA ASP A 172 -9.27 -11.31 -13.02
C ASP A 172 -9.92 -12.70 -13.18
N LYS A 173 -9.57 -13.69 -12.34
CA LYS A 173 -10.18 -15.03 -12.35
C LYS A 173 -11.66 -15.02 -11.98
N TRP A 174 -12.07 -14.10 -11.12
CA TRP A 174 -13.47 -13.89 -10.76
C TRP A 174 -14.20 -12.94 -11.71
N ASN A 175 -13.50 -12.38 -12.70
CA ASN A 175 -14.02 -11.33 -13.56
C ASN A 175 -14.59 -10.15 -12.75
N ILE A 176 -13.89 -9.80 -11.66
CA ILE A 176 -14.21 -8.68 -10.78
C ILE A 176 -13.25 -7.56 -11.12
N ASP A 177 -13.76 -6.52 -11.76
CA ASP A 177 -13.00 -5.30 -11.93
C ASP A 177 -13.16 -4.43 -10.68
N ILE A 178 -12.05 -4.21 -10.00
CA ILE A 178 -11.96 -3.21 -8.94
C ILE A 178 -11.48 -1.91 -9.59
N GLU A 179 -12.19 -1.46 -10.62
CA GLU A 179 -11.90 -0.21 -11.31
C GLU A 179 -12.00 0.89 -10.25
N MET A 180 -10.89 1.22 -9.59
CA MET A 180 -10.83 2.43 -8.81
C MET A 180 -11.12 3.50 -9.83
N SER A 181 -12.11 4.35 -9.58
CA SER A 181 -12.15 5.57 -10.34
C SER A 181 -10.78 6.21 -10.08
N TYR A 182 -9.98 6.35 -11.12
CA TYR A 182 -8.68 7.01 -11.05
C TYR A 182 -8.83 8.38 -10.35
N LYS A 183 -10.04 8.96 -10.46
CA LYS A 183 -10.52 10.14 -9.75
C LYS A 183 -10.43 10.00 -8.23
N ASP A 184 -10.86 8.91 -7.60
CA ASP A 184 -10.85 8.81 -6.11
C ASP A 184 -9.42 8.65 -5.56
N SER A 185 -8.56 7.92 -6.28
CA SER A 185 -7.15 7.78 -5.91
C SER A 185 -6.38 9.09 -6.14
N ALA A 186 -6.61 9.77 -7.27
CA ALA A 186 -6.03 11.06 -7.59
C ALA A 186 -6.55 12.15 -6.65
N GLN A 187 -7.86 12.17 -6.35
CA GLN A 187 -8.49 13.11 -5.42
C GLN A 187 -7.92 12.93 -4.02
N GLN A 188 -7.78 11.71 -3.51
CA GLN A 188 -7.16 11.53 -2.20
C GLN A 188 -5.66 11.88 -2.21
N GLN A 189 -4.94 11.69 -3.32
CA GLN A 189 -3.55 12.16 -3.42
C GLN A 189 -3.50 13.70 -3.46
N TYR A 190 -4.46 14.32 -4.16
CA TYR A 190 -4.65 15.76 -4.21
C TYR A 190 -5.01 16.32 -2.83
N ASP A 191 -5.92 15.69 -2.10
CA ASP A 191 -6.31 16.06 -0.73
C ASP A 191 -5.16 15.82 0.27
N ARG A 192 -4.31 14.80 0.05
CA ARG A 192 -3.11 14.54 0.89
C ARG A 192 -1.99 15.55 0.66
N ILE A 193 -1.85 16.10 -0.54
CA ILE A 193 -0.77 17.02 -0.91
C ILE A 193 -1.22 18.48 -0.74
N TYR A 194 -2.46 18.78 -1.12
CA TYR A 194 -3.01 20.12 -1.22
C TYR A 194 -4.20 20.37 -0.29
N GLY A 195 -4.78 19.37 0.36
CA GLY A 195 -5.99 19.56 1.19
C GLY A 195 -5.82 20.54 2.36
N VAL A 196 -4.57 20.77 2.80
CA VAL A 196 -4.22 21.80 3.80
C VAL A 196 -3.99 23.19 3.18
N GLN A 197 -3.70 23.23 1.87
CA GLN A 197 -3.45 24.45 1.10
C GLN A 197 -4.72 24.91 0.34
N ILE A 198 -5.84 24.19 0.40
CA ILE A 198 -7.07 24.61 -0.27
C ILE A 198 -7.78 25.65 0.60
N ASN A 199 -7.93 26.87 0.08
CA ASN A 199 -8.72 27.91 0.74
C ASN A 199 -10.24 27.65 0.59
N ASP A 200 -11.06 28.42 1.31
CA ASP A 200 -12.53 28.28 1.32
C ASP A 200 -13.17 28.40 -0.07
N GLU A 201 -12.43 28.90 -1.06
CA GLU A 201 -12.84 29.08 -2.46
C GLU A 201 -12.45 27.88 -3.36
N GLY A 202 -11.81 26.84 -2.79
CA GLY A 202 -11.42 25.63 -3.53
C GLY A 202 -10.13 25.78 -4.34
N THR A 203 -9.34 26.84 -4.10
CA THR A 203 -8.07 27.08 -4.80
C THR A 203 -6.87 26.77 -3.90
N ILE A 204 -5.76 26.32 -4.49
CA ILE A 204 -4.52 26.04 -3.76
C ILE A 204 -3.84 27.38 -3.43
N GLU A 205 -3.70 27.67 -2.15
CA GLU A 205 -2.91 28.74 -1.58
C GLU A 205 -1.44 28.53 -1.97
N GLN A 206 -0.96 29.39 -2.86
CA GLN A 206 0.42 29.32 -3.35
C GLN A 206 1.38 29.80 -2.26
N MET A 207 2.57 29.18 -2.22
CA MET A 207 3.67 29.67 -1.40
C MET A 207 4.00 31.12 -1.79
N ASN A 208 3.98 32.04 -0.83
CA ASN A 208 4.34 33.44 -1.10
C ASN A 208 5.83 33.59 -1.43
N ASP A 209 6.17 34.67 -2.13
CA ASP A 209 7.53 34.91 -2.63
C ASP A 209 8.58 35.05 -1.53
N GLU A 210 8.23 35.61 -0.36
CA GLU A 210 9.17 35.75 0.77
C GLU A 210 9.58 34.38 1.33
N LEU A 211 8.61 33.48 1.49
CA LEU A 211 8.85 32.12 1.96
C LEU A 211 9.59 31.29 0.90
N ALA A 212 9.19 31.43 -0.37
CA ALA A 212 9.86 30.77 -1.49
C ALA A 212 11.35 31.20 -1.59
N GLN A 213 11.61 32.49 -1.43
CA GLN A 213 12.97 33.03 -1.43
C GLN A 213 13.77 32.52 -0.24
N ALA A 214 13.19 32.48 0.96
CA ALA A 214 13.86 31.93 2.15
C ALA A 214 14.23 30.45 1.98
N CYS A 215 13.37 29.65 1.32
CA CYS A 215 13.67 28.27 0.97
C CYS A 215 14.84 28.17 -0.01
N VAL A 216 14.85 28.99 -1.08
CA VAL A 216 15.91 29.04 -2.09
C VAL A 216 17.25 29.52 -1.50
N ASP A 217 17.21 30.50 -0.61
CA ASP A 217 18.40 31.00 0.09
C ASP A 217 19.02 29.97 1.02
N GLY A 218 18.18 29.09 1.59
CA GLY A 218 18.58 27.97 2.44
C GLY A 218 19.18 26.78 1.70
N LEU A 219 19.08 26.71 0.36
CA LEU A 219 19.67 25.65 -0.46
C LEU A 219 21.19 25.81 -0.63
N LYS A 220 21.91 25.83 0.49
CA LYS A 220 23.36 26.03 0.54
C LYS A 220 23.99 25.06 1.54
N ASN A 221 25.21 24.61 1.23
CA ASN A 221 26.04 23.75 2.06
C ASN A 221 25.47 22.35 2.35
N LEU A 222 24.60 21.82 1.47
CA LEU A 222 24.02 20.48 1.59
C LEU A 222 24.87 19.41 0.89
N GLY A 223 24.79 18.16 1.38
CA GLY A 223 25.20 16.96 0.64
C GLY A 223 24.02 16.42 -0.17
N ILE A 224 24.15 16.36 -1.50
CA ILE A 224 23.06 15.99 -2.41
C ILE A 224 23.36 14.65 -3.10
N HIS A 225 22.45 13.71 -2.90
CA HIS A 225 22.61 12.31 -3.30
C HIS A 225 21.49 11.86 -4.23
N ASN A 226 21.75 10.79 -4.98
CA ASN A 226 20.84 10.24 -5.97
C ASN A 226 20.57 8.73 -5.74
N CYS A 227 20.97 8.20 -4.59
CA CYS A 227 20.73 6.81 -4.19
C CYS A 227 20.48 6.72 -2.68
N TYR A 228 19.66 5.76 -2.26
CA TYR A 228 19.28 5.53 -0.86
C TYR A 228 20.50 5.06 -0.04
N GLN A 229 21.12 5.96 0.72
CA GLN A 229 22.01 5.59 1.82
C GLN A 229 21.59 6.31 3.11
N PRO A 230 21.63 5.63 4.26
CA PRO A 230 21.18 6.21 5.52
C PRO A 230 22.32 7.02 6.17
N ILE A 231 22.27 8.36 6.07
CA ILE A 231 23.14 9.28 6.82
C ILE A 231 22.35 10.53 7.23
N ASN A 232 22.70 11.13 8.38
CA ASN A 232 21.90 12.09 9.14
C ASN A 232 21.69 13.50 8.53
N MET A 233 22.28 13.87 7.38
CA MET A 233 22.13 15.21 6.76
C MET A 233 22.25 15.20 5.22
N GLU A 234 21.54 14.31 4.52
CA GLU A 234 21.52 14.27 3.04
C GLU A 234 20.11 14.52 2.50
N VAL A 235 20.02 15.23 1.36
CA VAL A 235 18.76 15.50 0.65
C VAL A 235 18.86 14.91 -0.76
N PHE A 236 17.78 14.26 -1.23
CA PHE A 236 17.75 13.65 -2.55
C PHE A 236 17.55 14.68 -3.66
N LEU A 237 18.32 14.54 -4.74
CA LEU A 237 18.27 15.46 -5.88
C LEU A 237 16.86 15.60 -6.48
N LEU A 238 16.15 14.48 -6.63
CA LEU A 238 14.78 14.46 -7.16
C LEU A 238 13.82 15.25 -6.25
N SER A 239 13.95 15.11 -4.93
CA SER A 239 13.10 15.82 -3.97
C SER A 239 13.29 17.33 -4.02
N ILE A 240 14.53 17.80 -4.25
CA ILE A 240 14.84 19.23 -4.40
C ILE A 240 14.20 19.78 -5.68
N PHE A 241 14.32 19.07 -6.81
CA PHE A 241 13.67 19.47 -8.05
C PHE A 241 12.14 19.53 -7.91
N CYS A 242 11.51 18.51 -7.34
CA CYS A 242 10.07 18.52 -7.09
C CYS A 242 9.64 19.72 -6.23
N GLY A 243 10.42 20.06 -5.19
CA GLY A 243 10.15 21.23 -4.36
C GLY A 243 10.28 22.55 -5.11
N LEU A 244 11.35 22.73 -5.90
CA LEU A 244 11.59 23.95 -6.68
C LEU A 244 10.56 24.15 -7.78
N TYR A 245 10.13 23.08 -8.46
CA TYR A 245 9.06 23.15 -9.46
C TYR A 245 7.67 23.42 -8.86
N GLY A 246 7.53 23.30 -7.53
CA GLY A 246 6.36 23.79 -6.80
C GLY A 246 6.34 25.30 -6.58
N ILE A 247 7.43 26.03 -6.84
CA ILE A 247 7.49 27.50 -6.72
C ILE A 247 6.93 28.14 -8.00
N SER A 248 5.85 28.90 -7.85
CA SER A 248 5.19 29.59 -8.97
C SER A 248 6.05 30.70 -9.57
N ASN A 249 6.78 31.45 -8.73
CA ASN A 249 7.64 32.54 -9.18
C ASN A 249 8.86 31.98 -9.93
N GLU A 250 8.88 32.18 -11.25
CA GLU A 250 9.88 31.60 -12.14
C GLU A 250 11.29 32.09 -11.85
N SER A 251 11.45 33.33 -11.41
CA SER A 251 12.76 33.91 -11.08
C SER A 251 13.35 33.23 -9.85
N ILE A 252 12.53 33.04 -8.80
CA ILE A 252 12.93 32.37 -7.56
C ILE A 252 13.23 30.90 -7.82
N ARG A 253 12.39 30.23 -8.63
CA ARG A 253 12.61 28.85 -9.06
C ARG A 253 13.93 28.69 -9.82
N ALA A 254 14.21 29.54 -10.80
CA ALA A 254 15.44 29.50 -11.58
C ALA A 254 16.70 29.74 -10.72
N GLU A 255 16.62 30.67 -9.76
CA GLU A 255 17.68 30.88 -8.77
C GLU A 255 17.90 29.62 -7.93
N GLY A 256 16.83 29.01 -7.43
CA GLY A 256 16.89 27.77 -6.66
C GLY A 256 17.55 26.62 -7.41
N ILE A 257 17.23 26.44 -8.70
CA ILE A 257 17.87 25.44 -9.55
C ILE A 257 19.37 25.74 -9.67
N GLY A 258 19.74 27.00 -9.95
CA GLY A 258 21.14 27.42 -10.01
C GLY A 258 21.91 27.20 -8.70
N ASN A 259 21.24 27.33 -7.56
CA ASN A 259 21.85 27.15 -6.24
C ASN A 259 22.26 25.69 -5.96
N ILE A 260 21.59 24.70 -6.56
CA ILE A 260 21.86 23.27 -6.37
C ILE A 260 23.33 22.96 -6.64
N ARG A 261 23.83 23.25 -7.84
CA ARG A 261 25.24 23.00 -8.18
C ARG A 261 26.19 24.04 -7.60
N LYS A 262 25.75 25.29 -7.47
CA LYS A 262 26.61 26.42 -7.09
C LYS A 262 27.04 26.39 -5.62
N PHE A 263 26.15 25.96 -4.72
CA PHE A 263 26.36 26.08 -3.28
C PHE A 263 26.34 24.76 -2.51
N ASN A 264 26.14 23.62 -3.17
CA ASN A 264 26.02 22.31 -2.52
C ASN A 264 27.01 21.30 -3.11
N LYS A 265 27.22 20.20 -2.38
CA LYS A 265 28.11 19.10 -2.80
C LYS A 265 27.28 17.96 -3.37
N LEU A 266 27.38 17.72 -4.66
CA LEU A 266 26.68 16.62 -5.34
C LEU A 266 27.55 15.36 -5.33
N SER A 267 26.94 14.21 -5.06
CA SER A 267 27.54 12.90 -5.37
C SER A 267 27.75 12.74 -6.88
N ALA A 268 28.67 11.88 -7.31
CA ALA A 268 28.96 11.66 -8.73
C ALA A 268 27.71 11.24 -9.54
N ASN A 269 26.82 10.45 -8.94
CA ASN A 269 25.54 10.07 -9.57
C ASN A 269 24.53 11.21 -9.60
N ALA A 270 24.51 12.09 -8.59
CA ALA A 270 23.65 13.26 -8.59
C ALA A 270 24.11 14.28 -9.64
N ASP A 271 25.42 14.51 -9.76
CA ASP A 271 25.96 15.45 -10.74
C ASP A 271 25.73 14.98 -12.19
N LYS A 272 25.90 13.68 -12.45
CA LYS A 272 25.59 13.08 -13.75
C LYS A 272 24.11 13.24 -14.12
N ASN A 273 23.19 13.00 -13.18
CA ASN A 273 21.76 13.08 -13.45
C ASN A 273 21.26 14.52 -13.57
N TYR A 274 21.82 15.46 -12.80
CA TYR A 274 21.51 16.88 -12.93
C TYR A 274 21.72 17.36 -14.38
N GLY A 275 22.86 16.99 -15.01
CA GLY A 275 23.17 17.39 -16.38
C GLY A 275 22.30 16.75 -17.46
N GLN A 276 21.54 15.69 -17.15
CA GLN A 276 20.57 15.09 -18.07
C GLN A 276 19.20 15.77 -18.00
N ILE A 277 18.87 16.38 -16.85
CA ILE A 277 17.62 17.09 -16.61
C ILE A 277 17.64 18.47 -17.28
N ASP A 278 18.80 19.15 -17.26
CA ASP A 278 19.01 20.44 -17.96
C ASP A 278 18.93 20.37 -19.50
N LEU A 279 18.83 19.17 -20.11
CA LEU A 279 18.82 18.97 -21.56
C LEU A 279 17.43 18.66 -22.15
N GLN A 280 16.36 18.75 -21.35
CA GLN A 280 14.99 18.49 -21.80
C GLN A 280 14.09 19.74 -21.93
N ASP A 281 14.65 20.94 -21.80
CA ASP A 281 14.00 22.19 -22.20
C ASP A 281 14.64 22.79 -23.46
#